data_AF-A0A1N6CP75-F1
#
_entry.id   AF-A0A1N6CP75-F1
#
_cell.length_a   1.000
_cell.length_b   1.000
_cell.length_c   1.000
_cell.angle_alpha   90.00
_cell.angle_beta   90.00
_cell.angle_gamma   90.00
#
_symmetry.space_group_name_H-M   'P 1'
#
loop_
_entity.id
_entity.type
_entity.pdbx_description
1 polymer ?
#
loop_
_entity_poly.entity_id
_entity_poly.type
_entity_poly.pdbx_seq_one_letter_code
_entity_poly.pdbx_strand_id
1 'polypeptide(L)'
;MSLSNIAKAAGMAALMCSASANAAIILSAAPGNAVYSGPAPTTDFESPTPGFSGGSIVTGTTPIHTTPLGSTGFYGSVSPTNGTPGFLNLPGGTETISFIWGSVDTENILTVLDAADNVLFSANGSDIVSLLGGPTPGLRFDEDPNLNPIVTLQFTDADIGTAARLKFESTKEAFEFDNFSVAAVPEPATWAFMILGFGAIGGAMRRQRKANVKVSYA
;
A
#
# COMPACT_ATOMS: atom_id res chain seq x y z
N MET A 1 -73.12 8.57 -3.47
CA MET A 1 -72.07 9.08 -2.56
C MET A 1 -70.72 8.77 -3.20
N SER A 2 -69.87 9.78 -3.30
CA SER A 2 -68.83 9.97 -4.34
C SER A 2 -67.64 9.01 -4.29
N LEU A 3 -67.16 8.62 -5.49
CA LEU A 3 -65.77 8.26 -5.78
C LEU A 3 -64.82 9.43 -5.48
N SER A 4 -63.54 9.11 -5.24
CA SER A 4 -62.30 9.94 -5.35
C SER A 4 -61.57 10.34 -4.07
N ASN A 5 -60.26 10.04 -4.07
CA ASN A 5 -59.09 10.76 -3.52
C ASN A 5 -57.97 9.73 -3.24
N ILE A 6 -57.17 9.37 -4.25
CA ILE A 6 -55.87 9.98 -4.61
C ILE A 6 -54.79 9.76 -3.53
N ALA A 7 -53.83 8.90 -3.88
CA ALA A 7 -52.58 8.67 -3.18
C ALA A 7 -51.70 9.93 -3.10
N LYS A 8 -50.96 10.10 -2.00
CA LYS A 8 -49.64 10.76 -2.01
C LYS A 8 -48.69 10.07 -1.04
N ALA A 9 -47.62 9.56 -1.62
CA ALA A 9 -46.43 9.07 -0.93
C ALA A 9 -45.71 10.24 -0.24
N ALA A 10 -45.16 9.98 0.95
CA ALA A 10 -44.08 10.77 1.52
C ALA A 10 -42.87 9.85 1.62
N GLY A 11 -41.99 9.93 0.60
CA GLY A 11 -40.68 9.31 0.64
C GLY A 11 -39.82 10.02 1.68
N MET A 12 -39.38 9.28 2.69
CA MET A 12 -38.39 9.75 3.66
C MET A 12 -37.03 9.77 2.95
N ALA A 13 -36.63 10.92 2.43
CA ALA A 13 -35.26 11.13 1.98
C ALA A 13 -34.36 11.16 3.21
N ALA A 14 -33.69 10.05 3.50
CA ALA A 14 -32.59 10.03 4.44
C ALA A 14 -31.47 10.91 3.86
N LEU A 15 -31.30 12.12 4.40
CA LEU A 15 -30.06 12.88 4.27
C LEU A 15 -28.97 12.06 4.97
N MET A 16 -28.31 11.17 4.22
CA MET A 16 -27.05 10.62 4.64
C MET A 16 -26.05 11.78 4.57
N CYS A 17 -25.73 12.37 5.72
CA CYS A 17 -24.53 13.17 5.85
C CYS A 17 -23.35 12.24 5.57
N SER A 18 -22.86 12.24 4.33
CA SER A 18 -21.56 11.67 4.00
C SER A 18 -20.52 12.52 4.74
N ALA A 19 -20.06 12.05 5.90
CA ALA A 19 -18.81 12.55 6.44
C ALA A 19 -17.74 12.26 5.38
N SER A 20 -17.05 13.29 4.90
CA SER A 20 -15.87 13.09 4.08
C SER A 20 -14.85 12.33 4.93
N ALA A 21 -14.55 11.10 4.54
CA ALA A 21 -13.44 10.37 5.14
C ALA A 21 -12.13 11.12 4.79
N ASN A 22 -11.27 11.33 5.79
CA ASN A 22 -10.05 12.12 5.61
C ASN A 22 -8.95 11.18 5.13
N ALA A 23 -8.43 11.45 3.93
CA ALA A 23 -7.27 10.76 3.40
C ALA A 23 -6.04 10.99 4.29
N ALA A 24 -5.33 9.91 4.60
CA ALA A 24 -4.11 9.90 5.36
C ALA A 24 -3.25 8.69 4.97
N ILE A 25 -1.93 8.87 5.12
CA ILE A 25 -0.95 7.78 5.11
C ILE A 25 -0.59 7.46 6.55
N ILE A 26 -0.99 6.29 7.02
CA ILE A 26 -0.77 5.83 8.39
C ILE A 26 0.50 5.00 8.43
N LEU A 27 1.46 5.42 9.25
CA LEU A 27 2.68 4.69 9.54
C LEU A 27 2.51 3.81 10.78
N SER A 28 2.93 2.56 10.68
CA SER A 28 3.04 1.65 11.82
C SER A 28 4.29 0.78 11.68
N ALA A 29 4.75 0.20 12.79
CA ALA A 29 5.90 -0.69 12.80
C ALA A 29 5.67 -1.85 13.77
N ALA A 30 6.18 -3.03 13.43
CA ALA A 30 6.28 -4.17 14.32
C ALA A 30 7.77 -4.54 14.47
N PRO A 31 8.22 -4.94 15.68
CA PRO A 31 9.60 -5.40 15.86
C PRO A 31 9.95 -6.51 14.87
N GLY A 32 11.18 -6.46 14.36
CA GLY A 32 11.74 -7.48 13.48
C GLY A 32 11.89 -8.84 14.16
N ASN A 33 12.22 -9.85 13.37
CA ASN A 33 12.45 -11.20 13.87
C ASN A 33 13.50 -11.91 13.04
N ALA A 34 14.25 -12.83 13.65
CA ALA A 34 15.32 -13.57 12.97
C ALA A 34 14.82 -14.38 11.77
N VAL A 35 13.55 -14.79 11.79
CA VAL A 35 12.83 -15.31 10.63
C VAL A 35 11.74 -14.32 10.28
N TYR A 36 11.73 -13.85 9.03
CA TYR A 36 10.71 -12.93 8.55
C TYR A 36 9.31 -13.44 8.85
N SER A 37 8.51 -12.60 9.50
CA SER A 37 7.16 -12.92 9.98
C SER A 37 6.10 -11.95 9.44
N GLY A 38 6.43 -11.19 8.40
CA GLY A 38 5.50 -10.27 7.74
C GLY A 38 4.65 -10.94 6.66
N PRO A 39 3.82 -10.14 5.96
CA PRO A 39 3.08 -10.60 4.80
C PRO A 39 4.00 -11.13 3.70
N ALA A 40 3.52 -12.08 2.89
CA ALA A 40 4.31 -12.66 1.81
C ALA A 40 4.87 -11.56 0.88
N PRO A 41 6.20 -11.52 0.64
CA PRO A 41 6.80 -10.51 -0.21
C PRO A 41 6.34 -10.62 -1.67
N THR A 42 6.04 -9.48 -2.27
CA THR A 42 5.88 -9.29 -3.72
C THR A 42 7.20 -8.88 -4.38
N THR A 43 8.16 -8.38 -3.61
CA THR A 43 9.52 -8.05 -4.06
C THR A 43 10.51 -8.31 -2.93
N ASP A 44 11.49 -9.17 -3.19
CA ASP A 44 12.48 -9.68 -2.23
C ASP A 44 13.92 -9.60 -2.78
N PHE A 45 14.13 -8.93 -3.91
CA PHE A 45 15.44 -8.74 -4.57
C PHE A 45 16.22 -10.02 -4.96
N GLU A 46 15.64 -11.21 -4.79
CA GLU A 46 16.22 -12.50 -5.22
C GLU A 46 16.19 -12.71 -6.74
N SER A 47 15.58 -11.78 -7.46
CA SER A 47 15.49 -11.76 -8.91
C SER A 47 15.59 -10.32 -9.43
N PRO A 48 15.87 -10.13 -10.74
CA PRO A 48 15.91 -8.80 -11.32
C PRO A 48 14.65 -8.01 -10.94
N THR A 49 14.85 -6.82 -10.38
CA THR A 49 13.76 -5.96 -9.89
C THR A 49 13.73 -4.67 -10.73
N PRO A 50 13.09 -4.66 -11.92
CA PRO A 50 13.09 -3.49 -12.81
C PRO A 50 12.43 -2.25 -12.21
N GLY A 51 11.60 -2.43 -11.18
CA GLY A 51 10.97 -1.33 -10.45
C GLY A 51 11.90 -0.60 -9.49
N PHE A 52 13.11 -1.13 -9.23
CA PHE A 52 14.10 -0.53 -8.35
C PHE A 52 15.22 0.19 -9.12
N SER A 53 15.61 1.38 -8.67
CA SER A 53 16.70 2.18 -9.27
C SER A 53 17.38 3.09 -8.26
N GLY A 54 18.53 3.70 -8.61
CA GLY A 54 19.21 4.72 -7.81
C GLY A 54 20.05 4.23 -6.62
N GLY A 55 19.72 3.05 -6.06
CA GLY A 55 20.54 2.34 -5.06
C GLY A 55 21.23 1.09 -5.61
N SER A 56 21.66 0.21 -4.70
CA SER A 56 22.28 -1.08 -5.04
C SER A 56 21.48 -2.25 -4.49
N ILE A 57 21.48 -3.37 -5.22
CA ILE A 57 21.06 -4.67 -4.69
C ILE A 57 22.34 -5.39 -4.22
N VAL A 58 22.41 -5.71 -2.94
CA VAL A 58 23.60 -6.24 -2.27
C VAL A 58 23.26 -7.48 -1.44
N THR A 59 24.27 -8.15 -0.90
CA THR A 59 24.11 -9.30 0.00
C THR A 59 25.24 -9.32 1.03
N GLY A 60 25.05 -10.07 2.12
CA GLY A 60 26.00 -10.22 3.22
C GLY A 60 26.10 -8.96 4.08
N THR A 61 27.07 -8.94 4.99
CA THR A 61 27.28 -7.80 5.90
C THR A 61 28.69 -7.25 5.71
N THR A 62 28.79 -5.93 5.63
CA THR A 62 30.02 -5.14 5.45
C THR A 62 29.93 -3.85 6.28
N PRO A 63 30.98 -3.02 6.32
CA PRO A 63 30.91 -1.71 6.99
C PRO A 63 29.97 -0.68 6.33
N ILE A 64 29.54 -0.91 5.09
CA ILE A 64 28.69 0.03 4.32
C ILE A 64 27.25 -0.43 4.18
N HIS A 65 26.98 -1.73 4.41
CA HIS A 65 25.66 -2.32 4.41
C HIS A 65 25.62 -3.56 5.30
N THR A 66 24.51 -3.79 5.98
CA THR A 66 24.31 -4.99 6.83
C THR A 66 23.07 -5.75 6.40
N THR A 67 23.08 -7.07 6.53
CA THR A 67 21.89 -7.87 6.24
C THR A 67 20.81 -7.53 7.27
N PRO A 68 19.62 -7.05 6.87
CA PRO A 68 18.56 -6.74 7.82
C PRO A 68 18.14 -7.97 8.60
N LEU A 69 17.77 -7.80 9.88
CA LEU A 69 17.24 -8.90 10.68
C LEU A 69 16.00 -9.51 9.98
N GLY A 70 16.04 -10.81 9.71
CA GLY A 70 14.96 -11.54 9.04
C GLY A 70 15.03 -11.53 7.51
N SER A 71 15.95 -10.78 6.89
CA SER A 71 16.27 -10.88 5.48
C SER A 71 17.12 -12.12 5.18
N THR A 72 16.99 -12.67 3.98
CA THR A 72 17.83 -13.76 3.47
C THR A 72 18.23 -13.44 2.05
N GLY A 73 19.49 -13.71 1.68
CA GLY A 73 19.95 -13.53 0.31
C GLY A 73 20.32 -12.08 -0.03
N PHE A 74 19.74 -11.56 -1.11
CA PHE A 74 19.91 -10.21 -1.62
C PHE A 74 18.88 -9.26 -1.00
N TYR A 75 19.25 -8.00 -0.89
CA TYR A 75 18.36 -6.94 -0.41
C TYR A 75 18.78 -5.60 -1.01
N GLY A 76 17.87 -4.62 -0.92
CA GLY A 76 18.14 -3.26 -1.39
C GLY A 76 18.92 -2.46 -0.35
N SER A 77 19.88 -1.65 -0.81
CA SER A 77 20.63 -0.72 0.01
C SER A 77 20.77 0.64 -0.69
N VAL A 78 20.57 1.71 0.06
CA VAL A 78 20.93 3.08 -0.35
C VAL A 78 21.89 3.69 0.66
N SER A 79 22.88 4.40 0.15
CA SER A 79 23.87 5.11 0.95
C SER A 79 24.73 6.01 0.03
N PRO A 80 25.58 6.89 0.59
CA PRO A 80 26.57 7.61 -0.20
C PRO A 80 27.45 6.70 -1.07
N THR A 81 27.74 5.48 -0.62
CA THR A 81 28.56 4.50 -1.37
C THR A 81 27.74 3.64 -2.34
N ASN A 82 26.53 3.21 -1.95
CA ASN A 82 25.68 2.32 -2.74
C ASN A 82 24.72 3.03 -3.71
N GLY A 83 24.74 4.37 -3.72
CA GLY A 83 23.82 5.20 -4.47
C GLY A 83 22.65 5.66 -3.61
N THR A 84 22.35 6.96 -3.67
CA THR A 84 21.26 7.62 -2.94
C THR A 84 20.83 8.86 -3.73
N PRO A 85 19.52 9.12 -3.89
CA PRO A 85 18.40 8.32 -3.42
C PRO A 85 18.15 7.07 -4.29
N GLY A 86 17.57 6.03 -3.67
CA GLY A 86 16.99 4.89 -4.37
C GLY A 86 15.48 5.03 -4.51
N PHE A 87 14.90 4.42 -5.54
CA PHE A 87 13.47 4.47 -5.83
C PHE A 87 12.91 3.07 -6.07
N LEU A 88 11.75 2.77 -5.50
CA LEU A 88 10.96 1.57 -5.79
C LEU A 88 9.59 1.97 -6.33
N ASN A 89 9.28 1.58 -7.55
CA ASN A 89 7.98 1.82 -8.18
C ASN A 89 6.88 1.00 -7.49
N LEU A 90 5.72 1.62 -7.30
CA LEU A 90 4.54 1.01 -6.73
C LEU A 90 3.49 0.74 -7.81
N PRO A 91 2.73 -0.37 -7.70
CA PRO A 91 1.59 -0.60 -8.57
C PRO A 91 0.47 0.41 -8.27
N GLY A 92 -0.35 0.71 -9.28
CA GLY A 92 -1.57 1.49 -9.09
C GLY A 92 -2.54 0.82 -8.11
N GLY A 93 -3.33 1.62 -7.39
CA GLY A 93 -4.31 1.11 -6.42
C GLY A 93 -3.70 0.58 -5.12
N THR A 94 -2.42 0.84 -4.84
CA THR A 94 -1.75 0.46 -3.58
C THR A 94 -2.52 0.99 -2.36
N GLU A 95 -2.92 0.09 -1.46
CA GLU A 95 -3.61 0.35 -0.19
C GLU A 95 -2.67 0.17 1.00
N THR A 96 -1.81 -0.86 0.95
CA THR A 96 -0.81 -1.09 1.99
C THR A 96 0.52 -1.50 1.40
N ILE A 97 1.60 -1.04 2.01
CA ILE A 97 2.97 -1.49 1.73
C ILE A 97 3.59 -1.87 3.06
N SER A 98 4.16 -3.07 3.16
CA SER A 98 5.03 -3.44 4.27
C SER A 98 6.39 -3.89 3.78
N PHE A 99 7.45 -3.62 4.53
CA PHE A 99 8.81 -4.06 4.20
C PHE A 99 9.68 -4.08 5.46
N ILE A 100 10.80 -4.81 5.42
CA ILE A 100 11.83 -4.70 6.45
C ILE A 100 12.58 -3.38 6.23
N TRP A 101 12.66 -2.54 7.25
CA TRP A 101 13.58 -1.40 7.28
C TRP A 101 14.80 -1.79 8.11
N GLY A 102 15.96 -1.98 7.49
CA GLY A 102 17.22 -2.31 8.16
C GLY A 102 18.01 -1.05 8.58
N SER A 103 18.78 -1.18 9.65
CA SER A 103 19.61 -0.11 10.21
C SER A 103 18.84 1.19 10.44
N VAL A 104 17.69 1.12 11.11
CA VAL A 104 16.87 2.31 11.39
C VAL A 104 17.70 3.36 12.14
N ASP A 105 17.85 4.54 11.55
CA ASP A 105 18.49 5.70 12.15
C ASP A 105 17.88 7.01 11.63
N THR A 106 18.30 8.15 12.17
CA THR A 106 17.76 9.46 11.81
C THR A 106 18.21 9.97 10.44
N GLU A 107 19.25 9.37 9.89
CA GLU A 107 19.86 9.73 8.63
C GLU A 107 19.16 9.06 7.45
N ASN A 108 18.44 7.97 7.72
CA ASN A 108 17.61 7.21 6.80
C ASN A 108 16.21 7.82 6.69
N ILE A 109 15.83 8.24 5.49
CA ILE A 109 14.56 8.93 5.20
C ILE A 109 13.80 8.14 4.14
N LEU A 110 12.60 7.71 4.50
CA LEU A 110 11.59 7.21 3.59
C LEU A 110 10.71 8.37 3.13
N THR A 111 10.48 8.47 1.84
CA THR A 111 9.51 9.41 1.27
C THR A 111 8.57 8.66 0.33
N VAL A 112 7.27 8.91 0.44
CA VAL A 112 6.27 8.43 -0.51
C VAL A 112 5.98 9.55 -1.50
N LEU A 113 6.09 9.24 -2.79
CA LEU A 113 5.86 10.19 -3.87
C LEU A 113 4.68 9.78 -4.73
N ASP A 114 3.96 10.76 -5.24
CA ASP A 114 2.97 10.57 -6.31
C ASP A 114 3.64 10.41 -7.69
N ALA A 115 2.83 10.22 -8.74
CA ALA A 115 3.32 10.05 -10.10
C ALA A 115 3.99 11.31 -10.70
N ALA A 116 3.78 12.48 -10.09
CA ALA A 116 4.38 13.76 -10.47
C ALA A 116 5.55 14.16 -9.55
N ASP A 117 6.03 13.22 -8.72
CA ASP A 117 7.11 13.42 -7.74
C ASP A 117 6.78 14.42 -6.61
N ASN A 118 5.51 14.68 -6.34
CA ASN A 118 5.12 15.41 -5.13
C ASN A 118 5.23 14.49 -3.91
N VAL A 119 5.67 15.06 -2.78
CA VAL A 119 5.77 14.34 -1.51
C VAL A 119 4.37 14.18 -0.90
N LEU A 120 3.95 12.93 -0.73
CA LEU A 120 2.71 12.57 -0.03
C LEU A 120 2.96 12.32 1.46
N PHE A 121 4.09 11.70 1.78
CA PHE A 121 4.47 11.34 3.14
C PHE A 121 6.00 11.26 3.27
N SER A 122 6.52 11.54 4.46
CA SER A 122 7.92 11.27 4.78
C SER A 122 8.07 10.90 6.25
N ALA A 123 8.98 9.96 6.52
CA ALA A 123 9.38 9.57 7.85
C ALA A 123 10.88 9.24 7.86
N ASN A 124 11.53 9.43 9.01
CA ASN A 124 12.89 8.96 9.26
C ASN A 124 12.90 7.92 10.38
N GLY A 125 14.07 7.40 10.72
CA GLY A 125 14.15 6.37 11.74
C GLY A 125 13.73 6.79 13.15
N SER A 126 13.71 8.10 13.49
CA SER A 126 13.15 8.53 14.78
C SER A 126 11.64 8.31 14.87
N ASP A 127 10.91 8.49 13.77
CA ASP A 127 9.48 8.20 13.71
C ASP A 127 9.26 6.70 13.94
N ILE A 128 10.07 5.84 13.33
CA ILE A 128 10.00 4.38 13.46
C ILE A 128 10.33 3.93 14.88
N VAL A 129 11.45 4.40 15.43
CA VAL A 129 11.90 4.04 16.78
C VAL A 129 10.91 4.51 17.85
N SER A 130 10.23 5.65 17.64
CA SER A 130 9.19 6.14 18.54
C SER A 130 7.98 5.21 18.65
N LEU A 131 7.62 4.52 17.55
CA LEU A 131 6.53 3.54 17.51
C LEU A 131 6.87 2.25 18.28
N LEU A 132 8.16 1.94 18.43
CA LEU A 132 8.66 0.69 19.01
C LEU A 132 9.23 0.85 20.43
N GLY A 133 9.29 2.08 20.94
CA GLY A 133 9.75 2.37 22.30
C GLY A 133 11.27 2.44 22.47
N GLY A 134 12.03 2.63 21.38
CA GLY A 134 13.49 2.73 21.44
C GLY A 134 14.23 1.48 20.98
N PRO A 135 15.56 1.56 20.76
CA PRO A 135 16.41 0.39 20.56
C PRO A 135 16.41 -0.52 21.79
N THR A 136 16.61 -1.81 21.58
CA THR A 136 16.73 -2.81 22.65
C THR A 136 18.12 -2.71 23.29
N PRO A 137 18.23 -2.41 24.60
CA PRO A 137 19.53 -2.27 25.24
C PRO A 137 20.39 -3.53 25.15
N GLY A 138 21.63 -3.38 24.68
CA GLY A 138 22.62 -4.45 24.63
C GLY A 138 22.60 -5.31 23.37
N LEU A 139 21.71 -5.02 22.42
CA LEU A 139 21.74 -5.66 21.09
C LEU A 139 22.56 -4.86 20.08
N ARG A 140 23.12 -5.55 19.10
CA ARG A 140 23.79 -4.94 17.94
C ARG A 140 22.74 -4.43 16.96
N PHE A 141 23.10 -3.45 16.12
CA PHE A 141 22.19 -2.85 15.13
C PHE A 141 21.54 -3.87 14.21
N ASP A 142 22.29 -4.89 13.76
CA ASP A 142 21.86 -5.97 12.86
C ASP A 142 21.04 -7.07 13.55
N GLU A 143 21.00 -7.06 14.88
CA GLU A 143 20.32 -8.07 15.70
C GLU A 143 19.12 -7.50 16.46
N ASP A 144 18.99 -6.16 16.52
CA ASP A 144 17.93 -5.48 17.26
C ASP A 144 16.62 -5.46 16.45
N PRO A 145 15.54 -6.11 16.96
CA PRO A 145 14.22 -6.07 16.34
C PRO A 145 13.68 -4.65 16.10
N ASN A 146 14.03 -3.70 16.96
CA ASN A 146 13.50 -2.34 16.87
C ASN A 146 14.29 -1.46 15.88
N LEU A 147 15.46 -1.93 15.44
CA LEU A 147 16.26 -1.28 14.41
C LEU A 147 16.22 -2.01 13.06
N ASN A 148 15.51 -3.14 13.01
CA ASN A 148 15.19 -3.88 11.79
C ASN A 148 13.69 -4.24 11.73
N PRO A 149 12.76 -3.31 11.96
CA PRO A 149 11.35 -3.62 12.05
C PRO A 149 10.73 -3.90 10.69
N ILE A 150 9.54 -4.48 10.73
CA ILE A 150 8.62 -4.48 9.60
C ILE A 150 7.82 -3.18 9.68
N VAL A 151 8.08 -2.27 8.75
CA VAL A 151 7.38 -1.00 8.62
C VAL A 151 6.19 -1.17 7.69
N THR A 152 5.03 -0.66 8.08
CA THR A 152 3.81 -0.69 7.28
C THR A 152 3.27 0.71 7.05
N LEU A 153 3.05 1.06 5.79
CA LEU A 153 2.29 2.23 5.35
C LEU A 153 0.91 1.79 4.91
N GLN A 154 -0.13 2.40 5.46
CA GLN A 154 -1.52 2.22 5.03
C GLN A 154 -2.05 3.53 4.43
N PHE A 155 -2.49 3.46 3.18
CA PHE A 155 -3.13 4.54 2.45
C PHE A 155 -4.63 4.48 2.69
N THR A 156 -5.26 5.62 2.95
CA THR A 156 -6.70 5.69 3.25
C THR A 156 -7.41 6.64 2.31
N ASP A 157 -8.68 6.33 2.03
CA ASP A 157 -9.58 7.15 1.22
C ASP A 157 -8.97 7.62 -0.10
N ALA A 158 -8.81 8.94 -0.28
CA ALA A 158 -8.31 9.54 -1.50
C ALA A 158 -6.82 9.28 -1.76
N ASP A 159 -6.06 8.78 -0.78
CA ASP A 159 -4.63 8.42 -0.96
C ASP A 159 -4.44 7.01 -1.50
N ILE A 160 -5.50 6.18 -1.56
CA ILE A 160 -5.40 4.83 -2.13
C ILE A 160 -5.10 4.97 -3.63
N GLY A 161 -3.95 4.42 -4.04
CA GLY A 161 -3.47 4.47 -5.42
C GLY A 161 -2.91 5.81 -5.88
N THR A 162 -2.70 6.80 -5.01
CA THR A 162 -1.97 8.04 -5.36
C THR A 162 -0.46 7.86 -5.32
N ALA A 163 0.03 7.03 -4.40
CA ALA A 163 1.44 6.69 -4.28
C ALA A 163 1.93 5.92 -5.52
N ALA A 164 2.97 6.43 -6.15
CA ALA A 164 3.56 5.85 -7.36
C ALA A 164 4.96 5.29 -7.12
N ARG A 165 5.69 5.81 -6.14
CA ARG A 165 7.01 5.31 -5.78
C ARG A 165 7.38 5.60 -4.33
N LEU A 166 8.19 4.71 -3.77
CA LEU A 166 8.94 4.98 -2.55
C LEU A 166 10.31 5.54 -2.94
N LYS A 167 10.77 6.55 -2.22
CA LYS A 167 12.12 7.08 -2.28
C LYS A 167 12.81 6.80 -0.95
N PHE A 168 13.98 6.18 -1.03
CA PHE A 168 14.86 5.89 0.09
C PHE A 168 16.09 6.79 -0.03
N GLU A 169 16.39 7.55 1.00
CA GLU A 169 17.50 8.48 1.02
C GLU A 169 18.27 8.32 2.32
N SER A 170 19.59 8.27 2.24
CA SER A 170 20.44 8.36 3.42
C SER A 170 21.60 9.32 3.22
N THR A 171 21.96 9.99 4.32
CA THR A 171 23.16 10.85 4.39
C THR A 171 24.39 10.11 4.93
N LYS A 172 24.23 8.86 5.37
CA LYS A 172 25.29 7.99 5.89
C LYS A 172 25.18 6.57 5.33
N GLU A 173 26.22 5.78 5.61
CA GLU A 173 26.06 4.32 5.59
C GLU A 173 25.27 3.96 6.87
N ALA A 174 24.20 3.19 6.84
CA ALA A 174 23.62 2.41 5.77
C ALA A 174 22.08 2.43 5.88
N PHE A 175 21.36 2.33 4.76
CA PHE A 175 19.90 2.18 4.74
C PHE A 175 19.50 0.99 3.90
N GLU A 176 19.15 -0.11 4.56
CA GLU A 176 18.72 -1.34 3.91
C GLU A 176 17.21 -1.54 3.95
N PHE A 177 16.71 -2.26 2.96
CA PHE A 177 15.31 -2.64 2.89
C PHE A 177 15.11 -3.93 2.11
N ASP A 178 14.12 -4.71 2.52
CA ASP A 178 13.82 -6.00 1.91
C ASP A 178 12.37 -6.44 2.14
N ASN A 179 11.94 -7.51 1.48
CA ASN A 179 10.68 -8.19 1.69
C ASN A 179 9.45 -7.27 1.57
N PHE A 180 9.38 -6.48 0.50
CA PHE A 180 8.23 -5.63 0.20
C PHE A 180 7.02 -6.49 -0.11
N SER A 181 5.93 -6.26 0.62
CA SER A 181 4.60 -6.77 0.31
C SER A 181 3.66 -5.61 0.01
N VAL A 182 3.01 -5.65 -1.15
CA VAL A 182 2.06 -4.62 -1.57
C VAL A 182 0.67 -5.25 -1.72
N ALA A 183 -0.31 -4.70 -1.00
CA ALA A 183 -1.72 -4.98 -1.23
C ALA A 183 -2.33 -3.82 -2.00
N ALA A 184 -2.94 -4.13 -3.15
CA ALA A 184 -3.63 -3.16 -3.99
C ALA A 184 -5.11 -3.50 -4.11
N VAL A 185 -5.97 -2.49 -4.05
CA VAL A 185 -7.41 -2.66 -4.27
C VAL A 185 -7.63 -2.92 -5.77
N PRO A 186 -8.38 -3.97 -6.14
CA PRO A 186 -8.80 -4.18 -7.52
C PRO A 186 -9.54 -2.93 -8.03
N GLU A 187 -9.04 -2.35 -9.12
CA GLU A 187 -9.44 -1.02 -9.58
C GLU A 187 -10.97 -0.81 -9.56
N PRO A 188 -11.49 0.36 -9.17
CA PRO A 188 -12.92 0.67 -9.22
C PRO A 188 -13.55 0.44 -10.60
N ALA A 189 -12.76 0.51 -11.67
CA ALA A 189 -13.17 0.15 -13.02
C ALA A 189 -13.62 -1.31 -13.12
N THR A 190 -12.98 -2.25 -12.42
CA THR A 190 -13.41 -3.66 -12.38
C THR A 190 -14.83 -3.78 -11.82
N TRP A 191 -15.14 -3.02 -10.77
CA TRP A 191 -16.48 -3.00 -10.17
C TRP A 191 -17.49 -2.34 -11.11
N ALA A 192 -17.11 -1.24 -11.76
CA ALA A 192 -17.95 -0.58 -12.75
C ALA A 192 -18.25 -1.48 -13.96
N PHE A 193 -17.27 -2.24 -14.45
CA PHE A 193 -17.45 -3.22 -15.52
C PHE A 193 -18.32 -4.40 -15.09
N MET A 194 -18.18 -4.89 -13.85
CA MET A 194 -19.07 -5.92 -13.32
C MET A 194 -20.51 -5.41 -13.23
N ILE A 195 -20.73 -4.23 -12.66
CA ILE A 195 -22.05 -3.62 -12.56
C ILE A 195 -22.63 -3.36 -13.94
N LEU A 196 -21.84 -2.85 -14.89
CA LEU A 196 -22.27 -2.62 -16.26
C LEU A 196 -22.60 -3.94 -16.97
N GLY A 197 -21.78 -4.99 -16.79
CA GLY A 197 -22.03 -6.31 -17.33
C GLY A 197 -23.32 -6.93 -16.79
N PHE A 198 -23.51 -6.92 -15.47
CA PHE A 198 -24.75 -7.40 -14.84
C PHE A 198 -25.96 -6.54 -15.22
N GLY A 199 -25.79 -5.22 -15.33
CA GLY A 199 -26.81 -4.28 -15.78
C GLY A 199 -27.26 -4.55 -17.21
N ALA A 200 -26.32 -4.82 -18.12
CA ALA A 200 -26.59 -5.16 -19.50
C ALA A 200 -27.36 -6.49 -19.62
N ILE A 201 -26.93 -7.52 -18.89
CA ILE A 201 -27.61 -8.83 -18.86
C ILE A 201 -29.03 -8.68 -18.31
N GLY A 202 -29.20 -8.01 -17.16
CA GLY A 202 -30.51 -7.76 -16.56
C GLY A 202 -31.44 -6.94 -17.47
N GLY A 203 -30.89 -5.93 -18.15
CA GLY A 203 -31.61 -5.13 -19.15
C GLY A 203 -32.10 -5.96 -20.34
N ALA A 204 -31.24 -6.83 -20.88
CA ALA A 204 -31.58 -7.73 -21.98
C ALA A 204 -32.70 -8.72 -21.58
N MET A 205 -32.61 -9.33 -20.39
CA MET A 205 -33.64 -10.23 -19.86
C MET A 205 -34.98 -9.52 -19.67
N ARG A 206 -34.98 -8.27 -19.18
CA ARG A 206 -36.22 -7.49 -18.99
C ARG A 206 -36.88 -7.13 -20.32
N ARG A 207 -36.10 -6.86 -21.37
CA ARG A 207 -36.61 -6.58 -22.72
C ARG A 207 -37.30 -7.81 -23.34
N GLN A 208 -36.79 -9.02 -23.11
CA GLN A 208 -37.37 -10.25 -23.66
C GLN A 208 -38.74 -10.62 -23.05
N ARG A 209 -39.04 -10.19 -21.82
CA ARG A 209 -40.34 -10.46 -21.16
C ARG A 209 -41.54 -9.72 -21.77
N LYS A 210 -41.33 -8.83 -22.75
CA LYS A 210 -42.42 -8.22 -23.55
C LYS A 210 -42.78 -9.03 -24.80
N ALA A 211 -42.68 -10.37 -24.74
CA ALA A 211 -43.21 -11.23 -25.79
C ALA A 211 -44.75 -11.17 -25.74
N ASN A 212 -45.35 -10.62 -26.80
CA ASN A 212 -46.81 -10.53 -26.94
C ASN A 212 -47.43 -11.93 -26.89
N VAL A 213 -48.16 -12.23 -25.82
CA VAL A 213 -49.04 -13.41 -25.76
C VAL A 213 -50.21 -13.14 -26.71
N LYS A 214 -50.14 -13.66 -27.94
CA LYS A 214 -51.31 -13.72 -28.83
C LYS A 214 -52.19 -14.89 -28.38
N VAL A 215 -53.32 -14.56 -27.74
CA VAL A 215 -54.37 -15.54 -27.46
C VAL A 215 -55.30 -15.58 -28.67
N SER A 216 -55.42 -16.75 -29.31
CA SER A 216 -56.43 -17.01 -30.35
C SER A 216 -57.61 -17.74 -29.71
N TYR A 217 -58.81 -17.20 -29.82
CA TYR A 217 -60.04 -17.90 -29.44
C TYR A 217 -60.64 -18.61 -30.66
N ALA A 218 -61.23 -19.79 -30.42
CA ALA A 218 -61.92 -20.63 -31.38
C ALA A 218 -63.44 -20.49 -31.20
#